data_AF-A0A7J4SL00-F1
#
_entry.id   AF-A0A7J4SL00-F1
#
_cell.length_a   1.000
_cell.length_b   1.000
_cell.length_c   1.000
_cell.angle_alpha   90.00
_cell.angle_beta   90.00
_cell.angle_gamma   90.00
#
_symmetry.space_group_name_H-M   'P 1'
#
loop_
_entity.id
_entity.type
_entity.pdbx_description
1 polymer ?
#
loop_
_entity_poly.entity_id
_entity_poly.type
_entity_poly.pdbx_seq_one_letter_code
_entity_poly.pdbx_strand_id
1 'polypeptide(L)'
;MVGTDRVEIRTLKVGRFCVVDDEAYKILAISKSKPGKHGSAKARLSLESIFTGKKISHVGTVTDSINVPMIEKGTATVTHLDGNEVHAMNDRDYSMMILPLPDAEGGM
;
A
#
# COMPACT_ATOMS: atom_id res chain seq x y z
N MET A 1 0.41 -12.46 -7.00
CA MET A 1 -0.35 -12.47 -5.74
C MET A 1 -1.80 -12.15 -6.07
N VAL A 2 -2.78 -12.78 -5.42
CA VAL A 2 -4.20 -12.46 -5.66
C VAL A 2 -4.45 -11.03 -5.14
N GLY A 3 -5.30 -10.25 -5.83
CA GLY A 3 -5.59 -8.87 -5.43
C GLY A 3 -4.49 -7.85 -5.78
N THR A 4 -3.49 -8.23 -6.59
CA THR A 4 -2.45 -7.32 -7.08
C THR A 4 -2.32 -7.38 -8.60
N ASP A 5 -2.07 -6.24 -9.23
CA ASP A 5 -1.63 -6.17 -10.62
C ASP A 5 -0.11 -5.99 -10.71
N ARG A 6 0.48 -6.37 -11.84
CA ARG A 6 1.92 -6.26 -12.06
C ARG A 6 2.22 -5.14 -13.05
N VAL A 7 3.03 -4.18 -12.63
CA VAL A 7 3.45 -3.02 -13.45
C VAL A 7 4.98 -2.87 -13.44
N GLU A 8 5.51 -1.94 -14.21
CA GLU A 8 6.92 -1.57 -14.15
C GLU A 8 7.13 -0.35 -13.25
N ILE A 9 8.28 -0.26 -12.58
CA ILE A 9 8.58 0.85 -11.66
C ILE A 9 8.45 2.23 -12.32
N ARG A 10 8.73 2.36 -13.63
CA ARG A 10 8.57 3.64 -14.35
C ARG A 10 7.15 4.19 -14.39
N THR A 11 6.13 3.34 -14.27
CA THR A 11 4.72 3.75 -14.36
C THR A 11 4.13 4.19 -13.02
N LEU A 12 4.86 3.95 -11.93
CA LEU A 12 4.45 4.35 -10.59
C LEU A 12 4.34 5.87 -10.45
N LYS A 13 3.44 6.30 -9.56
CA LYS A 13 3.19 7.71 -9.23
C LYS A 13 3.21 7.92 -7.73
N VAL A 14 3.72 9.06 -7.29
CA VAL A 14 3.65 9.49 -5.88
C VAL A 14 2.18 9.56 -5.45
N GLY A 15 1.91 9.12 -4.22
CA GLY A 15 0.56 9.01 -3.65
C GLY A 15 -0.19 7.73 -4.03
N ARG A 16 0.33 6.91 -4.96
CA ARG A 16 -0.20 5.56 -5.24
C ARG A 16 0.45 4.50 -4.35
N PHE A 17 0.10 3.24 -4.58
CA PHE A 17 0.52 2.12 -3.75
C PHE A 17 1.35 1.10 -4.54
N CYS A 18 2.21 0.38 -3.84
CA CYS A 18 2.93 -0.79 -4.35
C CYS A 18 3.10 -1.84 -3.25
N VAL A 19 3.48 -3.05 -3.65
CA VAL A 19 3.81 -4.15 -2.74
C VAL A 19 5.31 -4.41 -2.77
N VAL A 20 5.92 -4.51 -1.60
CA VAL A 20 7.33 -4.90 -1.40
C VAL A 20 7.35 -5.90 -0.24
N ASP A 21 8.02 -7.04 -0.42
CA ASP A 21 8.13 -8.10 0.59
C ASP A 21 6.76 -8.50 1.19
N ASP A 22 5.78 -8.69 0.32
CA ASP A 22 4.39 -9.05 0.64
C ASP A 22 3.61 -8.04 1.51
N GLU A 23 4.15 -6.84 1.72
CA GLU A 23 3.49 -5.74 2.43
C GLU A 23 3.10 -4.59 1.48
N ALA A 24 1.97 -3.94 1.76
CA ALA A 24 1.46 -2.83 0.99
C ALA A 24 1.97 -1.47 1.52
N TYR A 25 2.46 -0.64 0.59
CA TYR A 25 3.04 0.65 0.89
C TYR A 25 2.43 1.76 0.04
N LYS A 26 2.28 2.95 0.63
CA LYS A 26 2.06 4.22 -0.07
C LYS A 26 3.39 4.77 -0.57
N ILE A 27 3.43 5.24 -1.80
CA ILE A 27 4.61 5.84 -2.43
C ILE A 27 4.69 7.31 -2.04
N LEU A 28 5.64 7.66 -1.19
CA LEU A 28 5.86 9.03 -0.72
C LEU A 28 6.71 9.84 -1.70
N ALA A 29 7.73 9.21 -2.31
CA ALA A 29 8.60 9.87 -3.28
C ALA A 29 9.21 8.87 -4.26
N ILE A 30 9.54 9.34 -5.46
CA ILE A 30 10.23 8.58 -6.50
C ILE A 30 11.41 9.44 -6.99
N SER A 31 12.62 8.93 -6.88
CA SER A 31 13.83 9.54 -7.47
C SER A 31 14.37 8.63 -8.57
N LYS A 32 14.76 9.19 -9.72
CA LYS A 32 15.29 8.45 -10.87
C LYS A 32 16.70 8.95 -11.19
N SER A 33 17.67 8.04 -11.33
CA SER A 33 19.01 8.37 -11.78
C SER A 33 19.03 8.55 -13.30
N LYS A 34 20.06 9.23 -13.81
CA LYS A 34 20.35 9.19 -15.25
C LYS A 34 20.70 7.75 -15.66
N PRO A 35 20.30 7.30 -16.86
CA PRO A 35 20.78 6.04 -17.43
C PRO A 35 22.30 6.05 -17.55
N GLY A 36 22.94 4.92 -17.25
CA GLY A 36 24.38 4.75 -17.55
C GLY A 36 24.62 4.55 -19.05
N LYS A 37 25.88 4.43 -19.47
CA LYS A 37 26.25 4.20 -20.89
C LYS A 37 25.53 3.00 -21.54
N HIS A 38 25.23 1.95 -20.77
CA HIS A 38 24.61 0.73 -21.28
C HIS A 38 23.46 0.21 -20.38
N GLY A 39 22.91 1.04 -19.49
CA GLY A 39 22.01 0.56 -18.43
C GLY A 39 20.72 1.36 -18.26
N SER A 40 19.67 0.68 -17.83
CA SER A 40 18.41 1.29 -17.40
C SER A 40 18.65 2.27 -16.23
N ALA A 41 17.88 3.35 -16.20
CA ALA A 41 17.87 4.26 -15.05
C ALA A 41 17.50 3.49 -13.76
N LYS A 42 18.16 3.81 -12.64
CA LYS A 42 17.75 3.32 -11.33
C LYS A 42 16.64 4.21 -10.79
N ALA A 43 15.68 3.60 -10.11
CA ALA A 43 14.64 4.29 -9.37
C ALA A 43 14.77 3.94 -7.89
N ARG A 44 14.64 4.97 -7.04
CA ARG A 44 14.55 4.84 -5.59
C ARG A 44 13.17 5.29 -5.15
N LEU A 45 12.45 4.40 -4.49
CA LEU A 45 11.14 4.64 -3.91
C LEU A 45 11.32 4.93 -2.41
N SER A 46 10.65 5.97 -1.92
CA SER A 46 10.41 6.20 -0.50
C SER A 46 8.98 5.77 -0.22
N LEU A 47 8.81 4.83 0.70
CA LEU A 47 7.57 4.08 0.90
C LEU A 47 7.15 4.16 2.37
N GLU A 48 5.85 4.15 2.64
CA GLU A 48 5.27 4.13 3.98
C GLU A 48 4.21 3.04 4.06
N SER A 49 4.33 2.13 5.03
CA SER A 49 3.39 1.03 5.23
C SER A 49 2.00 1.60 5.50
N ILE A 50 0.99 1.10 4.79
CA ILE A 50 -0.39 1.59 4.96
C ILE A 50 -1.02 1.15 6.28
N PHE A 51 -0.44 0.15 6.95
CA PHE A 51 -0.93 -0.40 8.20
C PHE A 51 -0.13 0.07 9.41
N THR A 52 1.20 0.15 9.28
CA THR A 52 2.09 0.44 10.43
C THR A 52 2.71 1.83 10.42
N GLY A 53 2.57 2.58 9.32
CA GLY A 53 3.26 3.88 9.13
C GLY A 53 4.79 3.77 9.02
N LYS A 54 5.37 2.57 9.09
CA LYS A 54 6.81 2.35 8.95
C LYS A 54 7.29 2.78 7.56
N LYS A 55 8.38 3.55 7.52
CA LYS A 55 8.99 4.01 6.27
C LYS A 55 10.13 3.10 5.84
N ILE A 56 10.18 2.76 4.55
CA ILE A 56 11.25 1.99 3.94
C ILE A 56 11.72 2.65 2.63
N SER A 57 12.87 2.19 2.12
CA SER A 57 13.33 2.56 0.79
C SER A 57 13.56 1.32 -0.06
N HIS A 58 12.98 1.31 -1.26
CA HIS A 58 13.16 0.25 -2.24
C HIS A 58 13.90 0.80 -3.47
N VAL A 59 14.88 0.06 -3.98
CA VAL A 59 15.68 0.45 -5.15
C VAL A 59 15.60 -0.64 -6.21
N GLY A 60 15.22 -0.26 -7.42
CA GLY A 60 15.18 -1.14 -8.58
C GLY A 60 15.52 -0.38 -9.86
N THR A 61 15.57 -1.06 -11.00
CA THR A 61 15.62 -0.40 -12.30
C THR A 61 14.22 0.09 -12.70
N VAL A 62 14.15 1.12 -13.54
CA VAL A 62 12.86 1.66 -14.02
C VAL A 62 12.02 0.64 -14.82
N THR A 63 12.64 -0.43 -15.32
CA THR A 63 12.00 -1.53 -16.06
C THR A 63 11.69 -2.74 -15.18
N ASP A 64 12.14 -2.75 -13.92
CA ASP A 64 11.83 -3.84 -13.01
C ASP A 64 10.33 -3.88 -12.76
N SER A 65 9.83 -5.10 -12.59
CA SER A 65 8.43 -5.34 -12.34
C SER A 65 8.12 -5.31 -10.84
N ILE A 66 7.01 -4.69 -10.48
CA ILE A 66 6.54 -4.55 -9.10
C ILE A 66 5.03 -4.74 -9.05
N ASN A 67 4.54 -5.32 -7.96
CA ASN A 67 3.11 -5.51 -7.74
C ASN A 67 2.48 -4.22 -7.20
N VAL A 68 1.25 -3.93 -7.61
CA VAL A 68 0.40 -2.86 -7.08
C VAL A 68 -0.87 -3.47 -6.50
N PRO A 69 -1.24 -3.15 -5.25
CA PRO A 69 -2.44 -3.72 -4.65
C PRO A 69 -3.69 -3.05 -5.22
N MET A 70 -4.75 -3.82 -5.41
CA MET A 70 -6.09 -3.27 -5.59
C MET A 70 -6.62 -2.86 -4.21
N ILE A 71 -6.91 -1.57 -4.04
CA ILE A 71 -7.44 -1.03 -2.78
C ILE A 71 -8.84 -0.50 -3.02
N GLU A 72 -9.81 -1.12 -2.38
CA GLU A 72 -11.19 -0.64 -2.31
C GLU A 72 -11.38 0.18 -1.04
N LYS A 73 -12.05 1.32 -1.18
CA LYS A 73 -12.47 2.16 -0.04
C LYS A 73 -13.98 2.08 0.08
N GLY A 74 -14.46 1.90 1.30
CA GLY A 74 -15.89 1.80 1.60
C GLY A 74 -16.20 2.40 2.97
N THR A 75 -17.46 2.31 3.34
CA THR A 75 -17.96 2.67 4.66
C THR A 75 -18.57 1.44 5.32
N ALA A 76 -18.51 1.42 6.64
CA ALA A 76 -19.09 0.37 7.44
C ALA A 76 -19.68 0.96 8.71
N THR A 77 -20.79 0.39 9.15
CA THR A 77 -21.46 0.77 10.39
C THR A 77 -20.93 -0.08 11.54
N VAL A 78 -20.41 0.56 12.60
CA VAL A 78 -19.97 -0.13 13.82
C VAL A 78 -21.19 -0.71 14.52
N THR A 79 -21.15 -2.01 14.80
CA THR A 79 -22.24 -2.72 15.49
C THR A 79 -22.01 -2.78 16.99
N HIS A 80 -20.83 -3.20 17.41
CA HIS A 80 -20.39 -3.25 18.80
C HIS A 80 -18.87 -3.40 18.89
N LEU A 81 -18.34 -3.21 20.10
CA LEU A 81 -16.94 -3.44 20.44
C LEU A 81 -16.86 -4.70 21.32
N ASP A 82 -15.86 -5.53 21.06
CA ASP A 82 -15.55 -6.70 21.91
C ASP A 82 -14.04 -6.72 22.22
N GLY A 83 -13.70 -6.45 23.47
CA GLY A 83 -12.29 -6.33 23.91
C GLY A 83 -11.51 -5.31 23.08
N ASN A 84 -10.58 -5.82 22.24
CA ASN A 84 -9.73 -5.02 21.36
C ASN A 84 -10.11 -5.15 19.87
N GLU A 85 -11.36 -5.53 19.60
CA GLU A 85 -11.91 -5.73 18.26
C GLU A 85 -13.12 -4.83 18.03
N VAL A 86 -13.27 -4.38 16.78
CA VAL A 86 -14.40 -3.61 16.26
C VAL A 86 -15.18 -4.52 15.32
N HIS A 87 -16.42 -4.84 15.69
CA HIS A 87 -17.34 -5.53 14.81
C HIS A 87 -18.12 -4.49 13.99
N ALA A 88 -17.97 -4.53 12.68
CA ALA A 88 -18.65 -3.62 11.77
C ALA A 88 -19.40 -4.39 10.67
N MET A 89 -20.37 -3.73 10.06
CA MET A 89 -21.11 -4.23 8.91
C MET A 89 -20.84 -3.33 7.71
N ASN A 90 -20.40 -3.90 6.59
CA ASN A 90 -20.14 -3.17 5.36
C ASN A 90 -21.45 -2.59 4.79
N ASP A 91 -21.48 -1.29 4.48
CA ASP A 91 -22.73 -0.63 4.04
C ASP A 91 -23.16 -1.02 2.61
N ARG A 92 -22.25 -1.61 1.83
CA ARG A 92 -22.51 -1.98 0.43
C ARG A 92 -23.13 -3.36 0.29
N ASP A 93 -22.56 -4.36 0.96
CA ASP A 93 -22.95 -5.76 0.82
C ASP A 93 -23.48 -6.39 2.12
N TYR A 94 -23.54 -5.61 3.19
CA TYR A 94 -24.02 -6.04 4.52
C TYR A 94 -23.21 -7.19 5.13
N SER A 95 -22.00 -7.45 4.63
CA SER A 95 -21.09 -8.43 5.23
C SER A 95 -20.58 -7.95 6.58
N MET A 96 -20.43 -8.88 7.52
CA MET A 96 -19.84 -8.62 8.84
C MET A 96 -18.32 -8.68 8.75
N MET A 97 -17.64 -7.74 9.39
CA MET A 97 -16.18 -7.64 9.45
C MET A 97 -15.74 -7.41 10.90
N ILE A 98 -14.60 -8.00 11.24
CA ILE A 98 -13.93 -7.83 12.53
C ILE A 98 -12.61 -7.13 12.23
N LEU A 99 -12.41 -5.97 12.85
CA LEU A 99 -11.22 -5.14 12.69
C LEU A 99 -10.52 -4.97 14.03
N PRO A 100 -9.19 -4.76 14.05
CA PRO A 100 -8.52 -4.33 15.28
C PRO A 100 -9.02 -2.95 15.71
N LEU A 101 -9.13 -2.74 17.02
CA LEU A 101 -9.39 -1.41 17.57
C LEU A 101 -8.24 -0.46 17.16
N PRO A 102 -8.54 0.72 16.59
CA PRO A 102 -7.49 1.65 16.19
C PRO A 102 -6.76 2.21 17.41
N ASP A 103 -5.45 2.39 17.29
CA ASP A 103 -4.68 3.12 18.29
C ASP A 103 -5.20 4.56 18.39
N ALA A 104 -5.17 5.14 19.60
CA ALA A 104 -5.69 6.49 19.90
C ALA A 104 -5.03 7.61 19.06
N GLU A 105 -3.92 7.30 18.38
CA GLU A 105 -3.13 8.20 17.53
C GLU A 105 -3.28 7.81 16.03
N GLY A 106 -4.51 7.64 15.56
CA GLY A 106 -4.86 7.77 14.13
C GLY A 106 -4.18 6.82 13.14
N GLY A 107 -4.73 5.61 13.00
CA GLY A 107 -4.70 4.87 11.73
C GLY A 107 -6.02 5.11 11.01
N MET A 108 -5.96 5.41 9.70
CA MET A 108 -7.15 5.59 8.84
C MET A 108 -8.15 4.45 8.95
#